data_AF-A0A7L2NQE7-F1
#
_entry.id   AF-A0A7L2NQE7-F1
#
_cell.length_a   1.000
_cell.length_b   1.000
_cell.length_c   1.000
_cell.angle_alpha   90.00
_cell.angle_beta   90.00
_cell.angle_gamma   90.00
#
_symmetry.space_group_name_H-M   'P 1'
#
loop_
_entity.id
_entity.type
_entity.pdbx_description
1 polymer ?
#
loop_
_entity_poly.entity_id
_entity_poly.type
_entity_poly.pdbx_seq_one_letter_code
_entity_poly.pdbx_strand_id
1 'polypeptide(L)'
;MRGSPLFLCLFSTSCWVNLMPTAADKIFLFGACRVSMSLAEIRAGFTAIKANIQSRDPIRTLSILSHPHSLHKVKSSDRCCITHQLFTFYVDKVFKHCRTEDSFVNRKISSIANSFLSARRKLGQCREQNNCECGEESTEKFQQILANYEGLNVTSAAMKSLGELDILLDWMEKSR
;
A
#
# COMPACT_ATOMS: atom_id res chain seq x y z
N MET A 1 -56.96 12.47 -47.00
CA MET A 1 -57.16 11.72 -45.74
C MET A 1 -56.00 10.75 -45.56
N ARG A 2 -55.44 10.71 -44.34
CA ARG A 2 -54.45 9.72 -43.82
C ARG A 2 -53.08 9.78 -44.51
N GLY A 3 -51.98 10.12 -43.86
CA GLY A 3 -51.67 10.18 -42.44
C GLY A 3 -50.24 9.66 -42.30
N SER A 4 -49.27 10.55 -42.10
CA SER A 4 -47.98 10.17 -41.54
C SER A 4 -48.19 9.75 -40.08
N PRO A 5 -47.36 8.83 -39.57
CA PRO A 5 -46.35 9.34 -38.66
C PRO A 5 -44.98 8.69 -38.82
N LEU A 6 -43.97 9.56 -38.82
CA LEU A 6 -42.67 9.42 -38.17
C LEU A 6 -42.58 8.24 -37.19
N PHE A 7 -41.85 7.19 -37.56
CA PHE A 7 -41.26 6.25 -36.62
C PHE A 7 -39.82 6.69 -36.34
N LEU A 8 -39.68 7.58 -35.34
CA LEU A 8 -38.43 7.85 -34.66
C LEU A 8 -38.09 6.63 -33.78
N CYS A 9 -37.26 5.72 -34.30
CA CYS A 9 -36.65 4.66 -33.48
C CYS A 9 -35.58 5.27 -32.57
N LEU A 10 -35.99 5.81 -31.43
CA LEU A 10 -35.12 6.12 -30.30
C LEU A 10 -34.76 4.80 -29.60
N PHE A 11 -33.70 4.13 -30.04
CA PHE A 11 -33.05 3.09 -29.24
C PHE A 11 -32.34 3.77 -28.06
N SER A 12 -33.06 3.87 -26.94
CA SER A 12 -32.51 4.23 -25.64
C SER A 12 -31.51 3.15 -25.22
N THR A 13 -30.24 3.38 -25.50
CA THR A 13 -29.14 2.64 -24.90
C THR A 13 -29.06 3.09 -23.44
N SER A 14 -29.79 2.40 -22.56
CA SER A 14 -29.47 2.47 -21.14
C SER A 14 -28.12 1.77 -20.94
N CYS A 15 -27.05 2.54 -21.13
CA CYS A 15 -25.72 2.16 -20.70
C CYS A 15 -25.78 2.19 -19.17
N TRP A 16 -26.11 1.05 -18.56
CA TRP A 16 -25.91 0.84 -17.13
C TRP A 16 -24.40 0.75 -16.96
N VAL A 17 -23.76 1.91 -16.94
CA VAL A 17 -22.39 2.01 -16.46
C VAL A 17 -22.50 1.61 -15.00
N ASN A 18 -22.18 0.36 -14.71
CA ASN A 18 -21.80 -0.05 -13.36
C ASN A 18 -20.56 0.79 -13.04
N LEU A 19 -20.79 2.01 -12.59
CA LEU A 19 -19.79 2.83 -11.95
C LEU A 19 -19.56 2.13 -10.62
N MET A 20 -18.73 1.08 -10.66
CA MET A 20 -18.07 0.58 -9.47
C MET A 20 -17.51 1.83 -8.80
N PRO A 21 -17.91 2.13 -7.54
CA PRO A 21 -17.34 3.25 -6.83
C PRO A 21 -15.83 3.09 -6.91
N THR A 22 -15.16 3.98 -7.64
CA THR A 22 -13.70 4.03 -7.61
C THR A 22 -13.35 4.19 -6.14
N ALA A 23 -12.65 3.20 -5.58
CA ALA A 23 -12.40 3.13 -4.16
C ALA A 23 -11.73 4.44 -3.75
N ALA A 24 -12.49 5.30 -3.06
CA ALA A 24 -12.17 6.72 -2.99
C ALA A 24 -10.77 6.93 -2.40
N ASP A 25 -9.96 7.68 -3.13
CA ASP A 25 -8.65 8.12 -2.70
C ASP A 25 -8.79 8.91 -1.39
N LYS A 26 -7.95 8.57 -0.41
CA LYS A 26 -7.91 9.27 0.88
C LYS A 26 -6.60 10.04 0.98
N ILE A 27 -6.68 11.24 1.57
CA ILE A 27 -5.50 12.06 1.86
C ILE A 27 -4.97 11.68 3.24
N PHE A 28 -3.71 11.26 3.29
CA PHE A 28 -2.96 10.98 4.50
C PHE A 28 -2.04 12.16 4.82
N LEU A 29 -1.96 12.50 6.11
CA LEU A 29 -1.07 13.51 6.64
C LEU A 29 0.08 12.81 7.37
N PHE A 30 1.27 12.88 6.81
CA PHE A 30 2.49 12.40 7.45
C PHE A 30 3.34 13.61 7.80
N GLY A 31 3.20 14.12 9.03
CA GLY A 31 3.75 15.43 9.40
C GLY A 31 3.17 16.54 8.51
N ALA A 32 4.05 17.33 7.87
CA ALA A 32 3.64 18.37 6.91
C ALA A 32 3.33 17.81 5.50
N CYS A 33 3.64 16.54 5.22
CA CYS A 33 3.47 15.94 3.91
C CYS A 33 2.05 15.42 3.67
N ARG A 34 1.50 15.70 2.48
CA ARG A 34 0.16 15.26 2.04
C ARG A 34 0.28 14.19 0.96
N VAL A 35 -0.33 13.03 1.19
CA VAL A 35 -0.29 11.91 0.24
C VAL A 35 -1.70 11.41 -0.04
N SER A 36 -2.17 11.53 -1.29
CA SER A 36 -3.40 10.88 -1.74
C SER A 36 -3.13 9.44 -2.16
N MET A 37 -3.85 8.49 -1.58
CA MET A 37 -3.81 7.07 -1.92
C MET A 37 -5.10 6.33 -1.52
N SER A 38 -5.48 5.29 -2.27
CA SER A 38 -6.60 4.42 -1.93
C SER A 38 -6.15 3.24 -1.05
N LEU A 39 -6.32 3.37 0.27
CA LEU A 39 -6.09 2.25 1.18
C LEU A 39 -7.09 1.11 0.96
N ALA A 40 -8.29 1.43 0.50
CA ALA A 40 -9.32 0.45 0.18
C ALA A 40 -8.92 -0.43 -1.00
N GLU A 41 -8.34 0.15 -2.07
CA GLU A 41 -7.82 -0.62 -3.20
C GLU A 41 -6.68 -1.55 -2.76
N ILE A 42 -5.74 -1.04 -1.96
CA ILE A 42 -4.62 -1.84 -1.44
C ILE A 42 -5.12 -2.98 -0.56
N ARG A 43 -6.04 -2.71 0.38
CA ARG A 43 -6.63 -3.73 1.25
C ARG A 43 -7.39 -4.78 0.43
N ALA A 44 -8.17 -4.37 -0.57
CA ALA A 44 -8.88 -5.31 -1.45
C ALA A 44 -7.91 -6.19 -2.25
N GLY A 45 -6.85 -5.59 -2.81
CA GLY A 45 -5.78 -6.31 -3.52
C GLY A 45 -5.08 -7.33 -2.61
N PHE A 46 -4.73 -6.92 -1.38
CA PHE A 46 -4.08 -7.80 -0.42
C PHE A 46 -5.01 -8.91 0.07
N THR A 47 -6.26 -8.59 0.40
CA THR A 47 -7.26 -9.56 0.88
C THR A 47 -7.45 -10.69 -0.12
N ALA A 48 -7.45 -10.38 -1.43
CA ALA A 48 -7.56 -11.37 -2.50
C ALA A 48 -6.40 -12.38 -2.55
N ILE A 49 -5.23 -12.05 -1.97
CA ILE A 49 -4.04 -12.92 -1.99
C ILE A 49 -3.54 -13.30 -0.59
N LYS A 50 -4.11 -12.75 0.48
CA LYS A 50 -3.59 -12.84 1.85
C LYS A 50 -3.33 -14.28 2.28
N ALA A 51 -4.30 -15.17 2.10
CA ALA A 51 -4.15 -16.58 2.46
C ALA A 51 -3.03 -17.29 1.68
N ASN A 52 -2.86 -16.96 0.39
CA ASN A 52 -1.82 -17.53 -0.47
C ASN A 52 -0.42 -17.04 -0.08
N ILE A 53 -0.29 -15.75 0.22
CA ILE A 53 0.96 -15.15 0.71
C ILE A 53 1.32 -15.72 2.08
N GLN A 54 0.37 -15.72 3.02
CA GLN A 54 0.61 -16.16 4.39
C GLN A 54 0.85 -17.67 4.49
N SER A 55 0.30 -18.51 3.61
CA SER A 55 0.61 -19.94 3.60
C SER A 55 2.04 -20.24 3.13
N ARG A 56 2.63 -19.35 2.32
CA ARG A 56 4.01 -19.42 1.82
C ARG A 56 5.04 -18.80 2.78
N ASP A 57 4.61 -18.16 3.87
CA ASP A 57 5.50 -17.67 4.93
C ASP A 57 5.95 -18.84 5.82
N PRO A 58 7.23 -19.24 5.78
CA PRO A 58 7.73 -20.33 6.61
C PRO A 58 8.03 -19.90 8.05
N ILE A 59 7.99 -18.59 8.36
CA ILE A 59 8.50 -18.04 9.61
C ILE A 59 7.33 -17.54 10.46
N ARG A 60 6.90 -18.39 11.41
CA ARG A 60 5.78 -18.10 12.32
C ARG A 60 6.19 -17.47 13.65
N THR A 61 7.47 -17.57 14.01
CA THR A 61 7.99 -17.23 15.34
C THR A 61 8.45 -15.77 15.47
N LEU A 62 8.69 -15.10 14.35
CA LEU A 62 9.13 -13.70 14.29
C LEU A 62 8.03 -12.86 13.65
N SER A 63 7.98 -11.56 13.91
CA SER A 63 7.29 -10.58 13.06
C SER A 63 8.27 -9.47 12.67
N ILE A 64 8.31 -9.13 11.37
CA ILE A 64 9.21 -8.09 10.86
C ILE A 64 8.68 -6.72 11.28
N LEU A 65 7.36 -6.52 11.17
CA LEU A 65 6.63 -5.34 11.61
C LEU A 65 6.15 -5.45 13.07
N SER A 66 6.96 -6.04 13.96
CA SER A 66 6.58 -6.28 15.35
C SER A 66 6.32 -4.98 16.15
N HIS A 67 5.39 -5.06 17.11
CA HIS A 67 5.15 -4.01 18.10
C HIS A 67 6.35 -3.96 19.08
N PRO A 68 6.87 -2.80 19.51
CA PRO A 68 6.21 -1.49 19.61
C PRO A 68 6.43 -0.49 18.45
N HIS A 69 7.05 -0.88 17.34
CA HIS A 69 7.56 0.04 16.29
C HIS A 69 6.50 0.68 15.37
N SER A 70 5.25 0.76 15.82
CA SER A 70 4.14 1.25 15.02
C SER A 70 4.21 2.75 14.75
N LEU A 71 3.85 3.16 13.52
CA LEU A 71 3.86 4.57 13.07
C LEU A 71 3.11 5.54 13.99
N HIS A 72 2.04 5.11 14.67
CA HIS A 72 1.24 6.02 15.51
C HIS A 72 1.96 6.43 16.81
N LYS A 73 2.97 5.66 17.21
CA LYS A 73 3.85 5.96 18.36
C LYS A 73 5.06 6.81 17.97
N VAL A 74 5.16 7.24 16.72
CA VAL A 74 6.20 8.15 16.22
C VAL A 74 5.69 9.58 16.28
N LYS A 75 6.56 10.52 16.68
CA LYS A 75 6.28 11.96 16.65
C LYS A 75 5.75 12.39 15.28
N SER A 76 4.79 13.31 15.27
CA SER A 76 4.12 13.72 14.03
C SER A 76 5.10 14.25 12.96
N SER A 77 6.11 15.02 13.37
CA SER A 77 7.15 15.55 12.47
C SER A 77 7.95 14.45 11.76
N ASP A 78 8.22 13.36 12.47
CA ASP A 78 9.01 12.21 12.02
C ASP A 78 8.20 11.21 11.17
N ARG A 79 6.86 11.27 11.21
CA ARG A 79 5.99 10.32 10.49
C ARG A 79 6.24 10.32 8.98
N CYS A 80 6.55 11.47 8.39
CA CYS A 80 6.90 11.55 6.97
C CYS A 80 8.12 10.67 6.67
N CYS A 81 9.19 10.81 7.46
CA CYS A 81 10.45 10.14 7.20
C CYS A 81 10.34 8.61 7.30
N ILE A 82 9.79 8.11 8.42
CA ILE A 82 9.64 6.67 8.60
C ILE A 82 8.67 6.06 7.58
N THR A 83 7.62 6.80 7.18
CA THR A 83 6.69 6.33 6.13
C THR A 83 7.42 6.27 4.77
N HIS A 84 8.22 7.28 4.44
CA HIS A 84 9.04 7.25 3.22
C HIS A 84 10.01 6.06 3.22
N GLN A 85 10.66 5.79 4.35
CA GLN A 85 11.57 4.64 4.51
C GLN A 85 10.84 3.31 4.35
N LEU A 86 9.67 3.13 4.98
CA LEU A 86 8.85 1.92 4.85
C LEU A 86 8.40 1.70 3.40
N PHE A 87 7.89 2.73 2.72
CA PHE A 87 7.45 2.60 1.33
C PHE A 87 8.63 2.29 0.39
N THR A 88 9.80 2.87 0.67
CA THR A 88 11.04 2.54 -0.05
C THR A 88 11.45 1.09 0.18
N PHE A 89 11.47 0.64 1.42
CA PHE A 89 11.74 -0.74 1.80
C PHE A 89 10.79 -1.72 1.09
N TYR A 90 9.48 -1.45 1.10
CA TYR A 90 8.51 -2.30 0.43
C TYR A 90 8.74 -2.38 -1.08
N VAL A 91 9.03 -1.25 -1.74
CA VAL A 91 9.27 -1.24 -3.19
C VAL A 91 10.59 -1.92 -3.55
N ASP A 92 11.68 -1.60 -2.85
CA ASP A 92 13.02 -2.00 -3.28
C ASP A 92 13.45 -3.37 -2.75
N LYS A 93 12.85 -3.84 -1.63
CA LYS A 93 13.19 -5.11 -0.98
C LYS A 93 12.02 -6.10 -0.98
N VAL A 94 10.81 -5.68 -0.62
CA VAL A 94 9.69 -6.62 -0.48
C VAL A 94 9.12 -7.03 -1.84
N PHE A 95 8.52 -6.10 -2.59
CA PHE A 95 7.86 -6.40 -3.86
C PHE A 95 8.84 -6.92 -4.92
N LYS A 96 10.09 -6.46 -4.88
CA LYS A 96 11.16 -6.94 -5.77
C LYS A 96 11.42 -8.45 -5.62
N HIS A 97 11.29 -8.99 -4.41
CA HIS A 97 11.61 -10.38 -4.08
C HIS A 97 10.37 -11.25 -3.84
N CYS A 98 9.16 -10.69 -3.89
CA CYS A 98 7.90 -11.43 -3.87
C CYS A 98 7.48 -11.85 -5.29
N ARG A 99 7.79 -13.10 -5.66
CA ARG A 99 7.28 -13.75 -6.87
C ARG A 99 6.69 -15.11 -6.53
N THR A 100 5.61 -15.44 -7.21
CA THR A 100 4.95 -16.75 -7.13
C THR A 100 4.79 -17.34 -8.53
N GLU A 101 4.40 -18.61 -8.62
CA GLU A 101 4.03 -19.24 -9.89
C GLU A 101 2.63 -18.83 -10.37
N ASP A 102 1.82 -18.26 -9.47
CA ASP A 102 0.45 -17.87 -9.75
C ASP A 102 0.39 -16.45 -10.36
N SER A 103 -0.03 -16.40 -11.63
CA SER A 103 -0.16 -15.15 -12.38
C SER A 103 -1.21 -14.19 -11.80
N PHE A 104 -2.28 -14.69 -11.17
CA PHE A 104 -3.27 -13.86 -10.50
C PHE A 104 -2.66 -13.20 -9.26
N VAL A 105 -1.92 -13.98 -8.45
CA VAL A 105 -1.24 -13.45 -7.26
C VAL A 105 -0.21 -12.39 -7.66
N ASN A 106 0.62 -12.66 -8.66
CA ASN A 106 1.61 -11.71 -9.14
C ASN A 106 0.98 -10.42 -9.69
N ARG A 107 -0.18 -10.48 -10.36
CA ARG A 107 -0.91 -9.28 -10.79
C ARG A 107 -1.38 -8.43 -9.62
N LYS A 108 -1.88 -9.06 -8.54
CA LYS A 108 -2.28 -8.33 -7.32
C LYS A 108 -1.08 -7.73 -6.59
N ILE A 109 0.04 -8.45 -6.50
CA ILE A 109 1.30 -7.92 -5.96
C ILE A 109 1.72 -6.67 -6.75
N SER A 110 1.73 -6.74 -8.08
CA SER A 110 2.09 -5.59 -8.94
C SER A 110 1.14 -4.40 -8.76
N SER A 111 -0.16 -4.63 -8.64
CA SER A 111 -1.15 -3.57 -8.38
C SER A 111 -0.86 -2.87 -7.05
N ILE A 112 -0.63 -3.62 -5.96
CA ILE A 112 -0.26 -3.07 -4.65
C ILE A 112 1.07 -2.30 -4.74
N ALA A 113 2.08 -2.88 -5.39
CA ALA A 113 3.40 -2.29 -5.54
C ALA A 113 3.34 -0.93 -6.26
N ASN A 114 2.46 -0.77 -7.25
CA ASN A 114 2.27 0.49 -7.94
C ASN A 114 1.64 1.57 -7.03
N SER A 115 0.69 1.21 -6.17
CA SER A 115 0.14 2.13 -5.17
C SER A 115 1.23 2.61 -4.21
N PHE A 116 2.10 1.69 -3.75
CA PHE A 116 3.26 2.02 -2.92
C PHE A 116 4.27 2.89 -3.65
N LEU A 117 4.58 2.59 -4.91
CA LEU A 117 5.50 3.37 -5.74
C LEU A 117 5.01 4.82 -5.91
N SER A 118 3.71 5.01 -6.13
CA SER A 118 3.08 6.33 -6.25
C SER A 118 3.22 7.13 -4.96
N ALA A 119 2.90 6.53 -3.81
CA ALA A 119 3.03 7.18 -2.51
C ALA A 119 4.49 7.48 -2.15
N ARG A 120 5.42 6.54 -2.43
CA ARG A 120 6.87 6.75 -2.26
C ARG A 120 7.35 8.00 -3.01
N ARG A 121 6.93 8.17 -4.26
CA ARG A 121 7.31 9.35 -5.07
C ARG A 121 6.82 10.66 -4.44
N LYS A 122 5.59 10.70 -3.95
CA LYS A 122 5.03 11.89 -3.26
C LYS A 122 5.77 12.20 -1.96
N LEU A 123 6.09 11.18 -1.17
CA LEU A 123 6.89 11.32 0.05
C LEU A 123 8.32 11.80 -0.25
N GLY A 124 8.93 11.31 -1.34
CA GLY A 124 10.24 11.77 -1.82
C GLY A 124 10.23 13.27 -2.17
N GLN A 125 9.19 13.74 -2.86
CA GLN A 125 9.00 15.17 -3.15
C GLN A 125 8.88 16.01 -1.87
N CYS A 126 8.14 15.53 -0.86
CA CYS A 126 8.06 16.21 0.44
C CYS A 126 9.44 16.34 1.10
N ARG A 127 10.29 15.31 0.99
CA ARG A 127 11.65 15.35 1.52
C ARG A 127 12.53 16.36 0.78
N GLU A 128 12.47 16.41 -0.55
CA GLU A 128 13.19 17.40 -1.36
C GLU A 128 12.78 18.85 -1.04
N GLN A 129 11.52 19.04 -0.63
CA GLN A 129 10.97 20.33 -0.20
C GLN A 129 11.23 20.67 1.28
N ASN A 130 12.00 19.87 2.01
CA ASN A 130 12.22 20.00 3.46
C ASN A 130 10.93 19.93 4.31
N ASN A 131 9.86 19.32 3.78
CA ASN A 131 8.59 19.10 4.48
C ASN A 131 8.55 17.75 5.24
N CYS A 132 9.72 17.15 5.46
CA CYS A 132 9.89 15.81 6.00
C CYS A 132 11.07 15.82 6.98
N GLU A 133 10.79 15.97 8.28
CA GLU A 133 11.83 15.88 9.30
C GLU A 133 12.20 14.42 9.56
N CYS A 134 13.48 14.13 9.69
CA CYS A 134 14.02 12.80 9.99
C CYS A 134 14.80 12.84 11.31
N GLY A 135 14.09 12.74 12.42
CA GLY A 135 14.68 12.58 13.74
C GLY A 135 15.28 11.19 13.98
N GLU A 136 16.03 11.07 15.07
CA GLU A 136 16.66 9.83 15.54
C GLU A 136 15.62 8.71 15.75
N GLU A 137 14.48 9.03 16.36
CA GLU A 137 13.40 8.08 16.64
C GLU A 137 12.89 7.38 15.37
N SER A 138 12.68 8.14 14.29
CA SER A 138 12.25 7.60 13.00
C SER A 138 13.28 6.61 12.42
N THR A 139 14.56 6.95 12.56
CA THR A 139 15.68 6.19 12.02
C THR A 139 15.86 4.89 12.80
N GLU A 140 15.90 4.95 14.13
CA GLU A 140 16.07 3.77 14.99
C GLU A 140 14.96 2.74 14.78
N LYS A 141 13.70 3.19 14.76
CA LYS A 141 12.55 2.31 14.55
C LYS A 141 12.59 1.64 13.17
N PHE A 142 12.97 2.38 12.13
CA PHE A 142 13.13 1.79 10.81
C PHE A 142 14.32 0.80 10.76
N GLN A 143 15.45 1.12 11.40
CA GLN A 143 16.61 0.24 11.45
C GLN A 143 16.29 -1.10 12.12
N GLN A 144 15.43 -1.12 13.13
CA GLN A 144 14.98 -2.37 13.75
C GLN A 144 14.15 -3.22 12.79
N ILE A 145 13.25 -2.61 12.01
CA ILE A 145 12.49 -3.31 10.96
C ILE A 145 13.44 -3.87 9.91
N LEU A 146 14.43 -3.09 9.49
CA LEU A 146 15.42 -3.52 8.52
C LEU A 146 16.27 -4.68 9.05
N ALA A 147 16.73 -4.61 10.30
CA ALA A 147 17.49 -5.67 10.95
C ALA A 147 16.69 -6.99 11.03
N ASN A 148 15.40 -6.91 11.37
CA ASN A 148 14.52 -8.09 11.39
C ASN A 148 14.38 -8.72 10.00
N TYR A 149 14.33 -7.91 8.95
CA TYR A 149 14.28 -8.40 7.57
C TYR A 149 15.62 -9.03 7.15
N GLU A 150 16.74 -8.37 7.43
CA GLU A 150 18.08 -8.80 7.03
C GLU A 150 18.58 -10.03 7.79
N GLY A 151 18.01 -10.31 8.98
CA GLY A 151 18.24 -11.56 9.71
C GLY A 151 17.63 -12.81 9.07
N LEU A 152 16.86 -12.66 7.98
CA LEU A 152 16.16 -13.75 7.30
C LEU A 152 16.64 -13.93 5.86
N ASN A 153 16.37 -15.10 5.26
CA ASN A 153 16.57 -15.28 3.82
C ASN A 153 15.70 -14.28 3.04
N VAL A 154 16.28 -13.59 2.05
CA VAL A 154 15.64 -12.50 1.29
C VAL A 154 14.24 -12.85 0.77
N THR A 155 14.05 -14.05 0.20
CA THR A 155 12.75 -14.46 -0.34
C THR A 155 11.73 -14.72 0.77
N SER A 156 12.14 -15.40 1.84
CA SER A 156 11.29 -15.63 3.01
C SER A 156 10.93 -14.32 3.72
N ALA A 157 11.90 -13.41 3.86
CA ALA A 157 11.73 -12.10 4.47
C ALA A 157 10.75 -11.22 3.68
N ALA A 158 10.86 -11.23 2.35
CA ALA A 158 9.93 -10.54 1.47
C ALA A 158 8.51 -11.12 1.58
N MET A 159 8.37 -12.44 1.51
CA MET A 159 7.05 -13.09 1.60
C MET A 159 6.39 -12.83 2.96
N LYS A 160 7.18 -12.86 4.03
CA LYS A 160 6.74 -12.49 5.37
C LYS A 160 6.31 -11.04 5.49
N SER A 161 7.13 -10.10 5.00
CA SER A 161 6.81 -8.66 5.03
C SER A 161 5.54 -8.34 4.24
N LEU A 162 5.31 -9.02 3.11
CA LEU A 162 4.06 -8.91 2.36
C LEU A 162 2.89 -9.56 3.12
N GLY A 163 3.11 -10.69 3.79
CA GLY A 163 2.11 -11.34 4.64
C GLY A 163 1.68 -10.53 5.86
N GLU A 164 2.51 -9.57 6.28
CA GLU A 164 2.29 -8.60 7.36
C GLU A 164 1.78 -7.24 6.85
N LEU A 165 1.40 -7.13 5.58
CA LEU A 165 0.98 -5.85 4.99
C LEU A 165 -0.20 -5.22 5.73
N ASP A 166 -1.14 -6.01 6.24
CA ASP A 166 -2.26 -5.51 7.05
C ASP A 166 -1.80 -4.75 8.30
N ILE A 167 -0.72 -5.18 8.95
CA ILE A 167 -0.11 -4.47 10.09
C ILE A 167 0.32 -3.05 9.66
N LEU A 168 1.00 -2.92 8.52
CA LEU A 168 1.40 -1.61 8.00
C LEU A 168 0.20 -0.73 7.63
N LEU A 169 -0.83 -1.30 6.99
CA LEU A 169 -2.04 -0.57 6.63
C LEU A 169 -2.78 -0.07 7.88
N ASP A 170 -2.83 -0.88 8.93
CA ASP A 170 -3.40 -0.52 10.22
C ASP A 170 -2.58 0.58 10.92
N TRP A 171 -1.26 0.56 10.80
CA TRP A 171 -0.41 1.65 11.30
C TRP A 171 -0.75 2.97 10.62
N MET A 172 -0.90 2.98 9.30
CA MET A 172 -1.24 4.20 8.55
C MET A 172 -2.64 4.74 8.90
N GLU A 173 -3.63 3.88 9.13
CA GLU A 173 -4.97 4.34 9.53
C GLU A 173 -5.00 4.90 10.95
N LYS A 174 -4.21 4.32 11.88
CA LYS A 174 -4.11 4.78 13.27
C LYS A 174 -3.25 6.03 13.44
N SER A 175 -2.33 6.30 12.51
CA SER A 175 -1.48 7.49 12.50
C SER A 175 -2.17 8.76 11.97
N ARG A 176 -3.49 8.74 11.86
CA ARG A 176 -4.29 9.95 11.60
C ARG A 176 -4.15 10.98 12.72
#